data_AF-A0A8D8B8T9-F1
#
_entry.id   AF-A0A8D8B8T9-F1
#
_cell.length_a   1.000
_cell.length_b   1.000
_cell.length_c   1.000
_cell.angle_alpha   90.00
_cell.angle_beta   90.00
_cell.angle_gamma   90.00
#
_symmetry.space_group_name_H-M   'P 1'
#
loop_
_entity.id
_entity.type
_entity.pdbx_description
1 polymer ?
#
loop_
_entity_poly.entity_id
_entity_poly.type
_entity_poly.pdbx_seq_one_letter_code
_entity_poly.pdbx_strand_id
1 'polypeptide(L)'
;FIMGRAIGIDLGTTNSCVAIMQGKDAKVIENKEGARTTPSIVAFTSSGERLIGAPAKRQATTNANNTFFATKRLIGRQYSDPEMKNLGVPYKVFAAKNGD
;
A
#
# COMPACT_ATOMS: atom_id res chain seq x y z
N PHE A 1 -27.20 -12.93 -13.45
CA PHE A 1 -26.37 -12.01 -12.67
C PHE A 1 -25.11 -12.74 -12.21
N ILE A 2 -23.95 -12.48 -12.80
CA ILE A 2 -22.69 -13.00 -12.25
C ILE A 2 -22.35 -12.12 -11.05
N MET A 3 -22.79 -12.52 -9.86
CA MET A 3 -22.16 -12.07 -8.62
C MET A 3 -20.68 -12.47 -8.71
N GLY A 4 -19.80 -11.47 -8.75
CA GLY A 4 -18.37 -11.66 -9.00
C GLY A 4 -17.73 -12.65 -8.03
N ARG A 5 -16.73 -13.40 -8.50
CA ARG A 5 -15.97 -14.31 -7.63
C ARG A 5 -15.34 -13.50 -6.50
N ALA A 6 -15.54 -13.94 -5.26
CA ALA A 6 -14.82 -13.40 -4.11
C ALA A 6 -13.30 -13.54 -4.35
N ILE A 7 -12.54 -12.52 -3.96
CA ILE A 7 -11.09 -12.49 -4.03
C ILE A 7 -10.51 -12.38 -2.62
N GLY A 8 -9.39 -13.05 -2.37
CA GLY A 8 -8.61 -12.89 -1.15
C GLY A 8 -7.52 -11.86 -1.37
N ILE A 9 -7.46 -10.82 -0.54
CA ILE A 9 -6.39 -9.82 -0.59
C ILE A 9 -5.65 -9.85 0.74
N ASP A 10 -4.37 -10.17 0.69
CA ASP A 10 -3.44 -9.85 1.77
C ASP A 10 -2.95 -8.42 1.57
N LEU A 11 -3.40 -7.51 2.42
CA LEU A 11 -2.99 -6.11 2.42
C LEU A 11 -1.86 -5.91 3.44
N GLY A 12 -0.63 -6.28 3.08
CA GLY A 12 0.53 -6.23 3.97
C GLY A 12 1.18 -4.84 4.07
N THR A 13 2.06 -4.66 5.07
CA THR A 13 2.77 -3.39 5.31
C THR A 13 3.76 -3.05 4.21
N THR A 14 4.42 -4.06 3.64
CA THR A 14 5.49 -3.90 2.65
C THR A 14 5.10 -4.42 1.28
N ASN A 15 4.40 -5.55 1.23
CA ASN A 15 3.88 -6.13 0.00
C ASN A 15 2.44 -6.56 0.24
N SER A 16 1.67 -6.59 -0.84
CA SER A 16 0.31 -7.11 -0.90
C SER A 16 0.22 -8.21 -1.95
N CYS A 17 -0.73 -9.12 -1.77
CA CYS A 17 -0.97 -10.26 -2.64
C CYS A 17 -2.47 -10.41 -2.87
N VAL A 18 -2.87 -10.91 -4.04
CA VAL A 18 -4.26 -11.22 -4.35
C VAL A 18 -4.37 -12.66 -4.88
N ALA A 19 -5.39 -13.37 -4.42
CA ALA A 19 -5.69 -14.73 -4.83
C ALA A 19 -7.17 -14.91 -5.14
N ILE A 20 -7.47 -15.91 -5.98
CA ILE A 20 -8.82 -16.38 -6.28
C ILE A 20 -8.91 -17.88 -6.04
N MET A 21 -10.12 -18.35 -5.76
CA MET A 21 -10.41 -19.79 -5.82
C MET A 21 -10.70 -20.21 -7.26
N GLN A 22 -9.96 -21.21 -7.75
CA GLN A 22 -10.22 -21.92 -9.00
C GLN A 22 -10.65 -23.34 -8.66
N GLY A 23 -11.96 -23.56 -8.59
CA GLY A 23 -12.51 -24.81 -8.07
C GLY A 23 -12.18 -24.94 -6.58
N LYS A 24 -11.43 -25.98 -6.22
CA LYS A 24 -10.98 -26.23 -4.84
C LYS A 24 -9.61 -25.64 -4.51
N ASP A 25 -8.88 -25.16 -5.52
CA ASP A 25 -7.50 -24.69 -5.37
C ASP A 25 -7.43 -23.16 -5.29
N ALA A 26 -6.56 -22.64 -4.41
CA ALA A 26 -6.26 -21.23 -4.35
C ALA A 26 -5.15 -20.88 -5.35
N LYS A 27 -5.38 -19.85 -6.18
CA LYS A 27 -4.42 -19.35 -7.16
C LYS A 27 -4.08 -17.89 -6.90
N VAL A 28 -2.80 -17.60 -6.67
CA VAL A 28 -2.27 -16.24 -6.61
C VAL A 28 -2.24 -15.63 -8.01
N ILE A 29 -2.65 -14.37 -8.13
CA ILE A 29 -2.72 -13.64 -9.40
C ILE A 29 -1.46 -12.79 -9.56
N GLU A 30 -0.87 -12.84 -10.75
CA GLU A 30 0.24 -11.96 -11.15
C GLU A 30 -0.28 -10.55 -11.45
N ASN A 31 0.45 -9.53 -11.01
CA ASN A 31 0.18 -8.14 -11.34
C ASN A 31 0.62 -7.82 -12.78
N LYS A 32 0.42 -6.57 -13.21
CA LYS A 32 0.75 -6.12 -14.58
C LYS A 32 2.26 -6.21 -14.87
N GLU A 33 3.07 -6.24 -13.82
CA GLU A 33 4.53 -6.38 -13.88
C GLU A 33 5.01 -7.84 -13.84
N GLY A 34 4.10 -8.81 -13.84
CA GLY A 34 4.42 -10.25 -13.82
C GLY A 34 4.83 -10.77 -12.43
N ALA A 35 4.68 -9.97 -11.37
CA ALA A 35 5.00 -10.37 -10.01
C ALA A 35 3.74 -10.84 -9.26
N ARG A 36 3.91 -11.86 -8.40
CA ARG A 36 2.81 -12.38 -7.55
C ARG A 36 2.54 -11.55 -6.28
N THR A 37 3.39 -10.58 -6.01
CA THR A 37 3.20 -9.62 -4.93
C THR A 37 3.45 -8.21 -5.46
N THR A 38 2.71 -7.24 -4.93
CA THR A 38 2.85 -5.83 -5.29
C THR A 38 3.37 -5.06 -4.08
N PRO A 39 4.42 -4.22 -4.20
CA PRO A 39 4.85 -3.35 -3.10
C PRO A 39 3.69 -2.49 -2.59
N SER A 40 3.52 -2.41 -1.27
CA SER A 40 2.50 -1.58 -0.60
C SER A 40 2.95 -0.12 -0.56
N ILE A 41 3.13 0.45 -1.75
CA ILE A 41 3.71 1.78 -1.96
C ILE A 41 2.84 2.52 -2.97
N VAL A 42 2.52 3.77 -2.63
CA VAL A 42 1.82 4.71 -3.52
C VAL A 42 2.67 5.96 -3.63
N ALA A 43 2.78 6.54 -4.83
CA ALA A 43 3.44 7.82 -5.02
C ALA A 43 2.59 8.74 -5.88
N PHE A 44 2.70 10.04 -5.64
CA PHE A 44 2.10 11.08 -6.47
C PHE A 44 3.21 11.86 -7.16
N THR A 45 3.12 11.99 -8.48
CA THR A 45 4.08 12.76 -9.28
C THR A 45 3.73 14.25 -9.24
N SER A 46 4.65 15.10 -9.67
CA SER A 46 4.41 16.54 -9.84
C SER A 46 3.34 16.85 -10.89
N SER A 47 3.09 15.94 -11.85
CA SER A 47 2.01 16.06 -12.83
C SER A 47 0.64 15.62 -12.28
N GLY A 48 0.57 15.16 -11.03
CA GLY A 48 -0.66 14.65 -10.41
C GLY A 48 -0.97 13.19 -10.74
N GLU A 49 -0.07 12.47 -11.40
CA GLU A 49 -0.22 11.05 -11.69
C GLU A 49 -0.02 10.22 -10.41
N ARG A 50 -0.84 9.17 -10.23
CA ARG A 50 -0.74 8.23 -9.12
C ARG A 50 -0.03 6.94 -9.56
N LEU A 51 1.15 6.71 -9.02
CA LEU A 51 1.93 5.49 -9.19
C LEU A 51 1.66 4.52 -8.02
N ILE A 52 1.59 3.22 -8.30
CA ILE A 52 1.32 2.17 -7.30
C ILE A 52 2.30 1.01 -7.53
N GLY A 53 2.81 0.40 -6.46
CA GLY A 53 3.61 -0.82 -6.56
C GLY A 53 5.04 -0.57 -7.05
N ALA A 54 5.51 -1.39 -8.00
CA ALA A 54 6.89 -1.32 -8.51
C ALA A 54 7.25 0.03 -9.15
N PRO A 55 6.38 0.68 -9.96
CA PRO A 55 6.59 2.06 -10.42
C PRO A 55 6.83 3.06 -9.27
N ALA A 56 6.00 3.04 -8.23
CA ALA A 56 6.16 3.93 -7.08
C ALA A 56 7.47 3.65 -6.31
N LYS A 57 7.81 2.36 -6.12
CA LYS A 57 9.06 1.96 -5.47
C LYS A 57 10.31 2.48 -6.20
N ARG A 58 10.32 2.45 -7.54
CA ARG A 58 11.48 2.87 -8.35
C ARG A 58 11.87 4.34 -8.17
N GLN A 59 10.89 5.21 -7.95
CA GLN A 59 11.12 6.66 -7.79
C GLN A 59 11.16 7.12 -6.33
N ALA A 60 11.09 6.20 -5.37
CA ALA A 60 10.97 6.53 -3.95
C ALA A 60 12.15 7.37 -3.42
N THR A 61 13.35 7.17 -3.96
CA THR A 61 14.54 7.93 -3.53
C THR A 61 14.52 9.37 -4.05
N THR A 62 14.04 9.61 -5.27
CA THR A 62 14.03 10.94 -5.89
C THR A 62 12.79 11.77 -5.56
N ASN A 63 11.72 11.12 -5.07
CA ASN A 63 10.45 11.75 -4.70
C ASN A 63 9.97 11.28 -3.32
N ALA A 64 10.88 11.25 -2.35
CA ALA A 64 10.65 10.63 -1.03
C ALA A 64 9.44 11.23 -0.30
N ASN A 65 9.29 12.56 -0.34
CA ASN A 65 8.22 13.26 0.39
C ASN A 65 6.81 12.97 -0.17
N ASN A 66 6.69 12.57 -1.44
CA ASN A 66 5.42 12.23 -2.08
C ASN A 66 5.29 10.72 -2.34
N THR A 67 6.12 9.90 -1.68
CA THR A 67 6.09 8.44 -1.77
C THR A 67 5.74 7.82 -0.43
N PHE A 68 4.60 7.17 -0.38
CA PHE A 68 3.98 6.66 0.83
C PHE A 68 4.15 5.14 0.91
N PHE A 69 4.76 4.68 1.99
CA PHE A 69 5.02 3.27 2.30
C PHE A 69 4.91 3.04 3.81
N ALA A 70 4.81 1.77 4.23
CA ALA A 70 4.60 1.39 5.63
C ALA A 70 3.35 2.04 6.29
N THR A 71 2.41 2.50 5.48
CA THR A 71 1.18 3.19 5.94
C THR A 71 0.31 2.30 6.80
N LYS A 72 0.39 0.97 6.65
CA LYS A 72 -0.29 0.01 7.55
C LYS A 72 0.11 0.18 9.02
N ARG A 73 1.29 0.74 9.31
CA ARG A 73 1.72 1.07 10.69
C ARG A 73 0.99 2.27 11.28
N LEU A 74 0.34 3.09 10.44
CA LEU A 74 -0.39 4.31 10.81
C LEU A 74 -1.90 4.05 10.95
N ILE A 75 -2.43 3.06 10.24
CA ILE A 75 -3.86 2.80 10.16
C ILE A 75 -4.41 2.51 11.57
N GLY A 76 -5.44 3.27 11.96
CA GLY A 76 -6.14 3.08 13.23
C GLY A 76 -5.38 3.57 14.46
N ARG A 77 -4.25 4.29 14.29
CA ARG A 77 -3.52 4.89 15.40
C ARG A 77 -3.92 6.35 15.60
N GLN A 78 -3.82 6.81 16.84
CA GLN A 78 -3.91 8.23 17.19
C GLN A 78 -2.56 8.90 16.96
N TYR A 79 -2.55 10.17 16.56
CA TYR A 79 -1.31 10.91 16.36
C TYR A 79 -0.44 10.96 17.64
N SER A 80 -1.06 10.92 18.81
CA SER A 80 -0.39 10.91 20.11
C SER A 80 0.23 9.56 20.52
N ASP A 81 -0.01 8.48 19.77
CA ASP A 81 0.53 7.14 20.06
C ASP A 81 2.08 7.19 20.06
N PRO A 82 2.76 6.66 21.10
CA PRO A 82 4.21 6.58 21.15
C PRO A 82 4.86 5.96 19.90
N GLU A 83 4.20 5.00 19.26
CA GLU A 83 4.70 4.37 18.04
C GLU A 83 4.80 5.35 16.85
N MET A 84 4.01 6.43 16.85
CA MET A 84 4.02 7.46 15.80
C MET A 84 5.29 8.33 15.83
N LYS A 85 6.00 8.39 16.96
CA LYS A 85 7.18 9.26 17.14
C LYS A 85 8.41 8.78 16.36
N ASN A 86 8.49 7.50 16.03
CA ASN A 86 9.70 6.86 15.47
C ASN A 86 9.43 6.10 14.16
N LEU A 87 8.51 6.58 13.33
CA LEU A 87 8.14 5.90 12.09
C LEU A 87 9.28 5.82 11.07
N GLY A 88 10.20 6.80 11.08
CA GLY A 88 11.35 6.84 10.17
C GLY A 88 10.96 6.99 8.69
N VAL A 89 9.83 7.66 8.43
CA VAL A 89 9.32 7.89 7.07
C VAL A 89 9.65 9.30 6.58
N PRO A 90 9.91 9.49 5.28
CA PRO A 90 10.28 10.79 4.72
C PRO A 90 9.09 11.73 4.50
N TYR A 91 7.88 11.19 4.41
CA TYR A 91 6.67 11.97 4.18
C TYR A 91 6.09 12.52 5.49
N LYS A 92 5.36 13.63 5.37
CA LYS A 92 4.75 14.30 6.53
C LYS A 92 3.55 13.50 7.05
N VAL A 93 3.49 13.31 8.36
CA VAL A 93 2.33 12.78 9.10
C VAL A 93 1.85 13.87 10.06
N PHE A 94 0.54 14.09 10.15
CA PHE A 94 -0.07 15.14 10.97
C PHE A 94 -1.41 14.65 11.52
N ALA A 95 -1.81 15.20 12.67
CA ALA A 95 -3.09 14.88 13.31
C ALA A 95 -4.27 15.36 12.46
N ALA A 96 -5.24 14.49 12.26
CA ALA A 96 -6.55 14.81 11.71
C ALA A 96 -7.43 15.50 12.76
N LYS A 97 -8.59 16.04 12.32
CA LYS A 97 -9.53 16.75 13.20
C LYS A 97 -10.06 15.88 14.36
N ASN A 98 -10.12 14.57 14.16
CA ASN A 98 -10.55 13.59 15.14
C ASN A 98 -9.42 13.06 16.03
N GLY A 99 -8.18 13.53 15.86
CA GLY A 99 -7.02 13.15 16.68
C GLY A 99 -6.14 12.04 16.09
N ASP A 100 -6.64 11.33 15.09
CA ASP A 100 -5.95 10.27 14.34
C ASP A 100 -4.70 10.78 13.60
#